data_AF-A0A351MCM7-F1
#
_entry.id   AF-A0A351MCM7-F1
#
_cell.length_a   1.000
_cell.length_b   1.000
_cell.length_c   1.000
_cell.angle_alpha   90.00
_cell.angle_beta   90.00
_cell.angle_gamma   90.00
#
_symmetry.space_group_name_H-M   'P 1'
#
loop_
_entity.id
_entity.type
_entity.pdbx_description
1 polymer ?
#
loop_
_entity_poly.entity_id
_entity_poly.type
_entity_poly.pdbx_seq_one_letter_code
_entity_poly.pdbx_strand_id
1 'polypeptide(L)'
;MTHPSIEAASAVVRSKIEATPGPLPPGFLVEVLLTWWRRHLALVHRDDGVSSPRWQEAVALTEQLLWSVAPKSDDAARKRLQDSLESLVAGIKVALHRAGMADAQRHAFLLELAEVHIARLNPERPGRYAQPPESLSASD
;
A
#
# COMPACT_ATOMS: atom_id res chain seq x y z
N MET A 1 -19.99 -0.92 19.21
CA MET A 1 -19.13 -2.10 19.41
C MET A 1 -18.35 -2.33 18.14
N THR A 2 -17.03 -2.15 18.17
CA THR A 2 -16.15 -2.46 17.03
C THR A 2 -15.95 -3.97 16.98
N HIS A 3 -16.18 -4.62 15.83
CA HIS A 3 -16.00 -6.07 15.71
C HIS A 3 -14.52 -6.46 15.83
N PRO A 4 -14.17 -7.60 16.47
CA PRO A 4 -12.79 -8.00 16.75
C PRO A 4 -11.91 -8.11 15.49
N SER A 5 -12.51 -8.47 14.34
CA SER A 5 -11.79 -8.53 13.06
C SER A 5 -11.36 -7.14 12.54
N ILE A 6 -12.16 -6.10 12.78
CA ILE A 6 -11.86 -4.72 12.38
C ILE A 6 -10.78 -4.13 13.27
N GLU A 7 -10.79 -4.47 14.56
CA GLU A 7 -9.76 -4.07 15.51
C GLU A 7 -8.41 -4.69 15.15
N ALA A 8 -8.37 -6.01 14.94
CA ALA A 8 -7.15 -6.72 14.52
C ALA A 8 -6.60 -6.15 13.19
N ALA A 9 -7.46 -5.92 12.20
CA ALA A 9 -7.07 -5.31 10.93
C ALA A 9 -6.51 -3.90 11.09
N SER A 10 -7.15 -3.06 11.92
CA SER A 10 -6.69 -1.68 12.17
C SER A 10 -5.35 -1.66 12.92
N ALA A 11 -5.18 -2.57 13.89
CA ALA A 11 -3.94 -2.71 14.64
C ALA A 11 -2.78 -3.12 13.73
N VAL A 12 -2.99 -4.06 12.81
CA VAL A 12 -1.99 -4.43 11.80
C VAL A 12 -1.62 -3.23 10.93
N VAL A 13 -2.59 -2.57 10.31
CA VAL A 13 -2.30 -1.44 9.40
C VAL A 13 -1.50 -0.35 10.12
N ARG A 14 -1.94 0.04 11.32
CA ARG A 14 -1.26 1.05 12.12
C ARG A 14 0.16 0.61 12.51
N SER A 15 0.29 -0.57 13.09
CA SER A 15 1.57 -1.11 13.53
C SER A 15 2.58 -1.21 12.38
N LYS A 16 2.14 -1.60 11.17
CA LYS A 16 3.03 -1.69 10.01
C LYS A 16 3.42 -0.33 9.45
N ILE A 17 2.52 0.65 9.44
CA ILE A 17 2.87 2.03 9.08
C ILE A 17 3.91 2.58 10.05
N GLU A 18 3.68 2.43 11.37
CA GLU A 18 4.60 2.90 12.43
C GLU A 18 5.96 2.20 12.39
N ALA A 19 5.99 0.92 12.05
CA ALA A 19 7.22 0.14 11.93
C ALA A 19 7.99 0.38 10.62
N THR A 20 7.40 1.08 9.64
CA THR A 20 8.06 1.36 8.36
C THR A 20 8.97 2.57 8.52
N PRO A 21 10.31 2.42 8.38
CA PRO A 21 11.22 3.55 8.50
C PRO A 21 11.11 4.50 7.31
N GLY A 22 11.27 5.80 7.59
CA GLY A 22 11.28 6.84 6.57
C GLY A 22 10.05 7.75 6.62
N PRO A 23 9.76 8.50 5.53
CA PRO A 23 8.60 9.37 5.49
C PRO A 23 7.31 8.55 5.54
N LEU A 24 6.24 9.20 6.01
CA LEU A 24 4.91 8.62 5.95
C LEU A 24 4.54 8.22 4.51
N PRO A 25 3.76 7.15 4.31
CA PRO A 25 3.29 6.79 2.98
C PRO A 25 2.48 7.93 2.33
N PRO A 26 2.45 8.01 0.99
CA PRO A 26 1.62 8.99 0.28
C PRO A 26 0.16 8.95 0.74
N GLY A 27 -0.51 10.11 0.80
CA GLY A 27 -1.85 10.24 1.34
C GLY A 27 -2.89 9.30 0.70
N PHE A 28 -2.84 9.12 -0.62
CA PHE A 28 -3.74 8.20 -1.34
C PHE A 28 -3.58 6.75 -0.86
N LEU A 29 -2.35 6.33 -0.52
CA LEU A 29 -2.09 5.00 0.01
C LEU A 29 -2.60 4.86 1.44
N VAL A 30 -2.40 5.89 2.28
CA VAL A 30 -2.95 5.90 3.65
C VAL A 30 -4.48 5.79 3.62
N GLU A 31 -5.15 6.51 2.72
CA GLU A 31 -6.61 6.42 2.54
C GLU A 31 -7.03 4.98 2.18
N VAL A 32 -6.38 4.37 1.19
CA VAL A 32 -6.69 2.98 0.78
C VAL A 32 -6.39 1.98 1.90
N LEU A 33 -5.32 2.18 2.67
CA LEU A 33 -4.96 1.32 3.80
C LEU A 33 -6.03 1.37 4.91
N LEU A 34 -6.50 2.57 5.26
CA LEU A 34 -7.48 2.77 6.34
C LEU A 34 -8.93 2.42 5.93
N THR A 35 -9.21 2.35 4.63
CA THR A 35 -10.55 2.03 4.09
C THR A 35 -10.61 0.58 3.58
N TRP A 36 -10.21 0.36 2.34
CA TRP A 36 -10.36 -0.90 1.61
C TRP A 36 -9.43 -2.00 2.12
N TRP A 37 -8.18 -1.67 2.42
CA TRP A 37 -7.19 -2.65 2.85
C TRP A 37 -7.50 -3.21 4.24
N ARG A 38 -7.89 -2.33 5.17
CA ARG A 38 -8.42 -2.73 6.49
C ARG A 38 -9.61 -3.68 6.33
N ARG A 39 -10.52 -3.40 5.40
CA ARG A 39 -11.65 -4.30 5.12
C ARG A 39 -11.18 -5.65 4.59
N HIS A 40 -10.22 -5.69 3.66
CA HIS A 40 -9.61 -6.94 3.19
C HIS A 40 -9.05 -7.78 4.35
N LEU A 41 -8.24 -7.18 5.22
CA LEU A 41 -7.68 -7.86 6.39
C LEU A 41 -8.81 -8.36 7.31
N ALA A 42 -9.81 -7.53 7.61
CA ALA A 42 -10.93 -7.95 8.45
C ALA A 42 -11.73 -9.13 7.87
N LEU A 43 -11.84 -9.23 6.54
CA LEU A 43 -12.45 -10.38 5.86
C LEU A 43 -11.58 -11.63 6.04
N VAL A 44 -10.25 -11.54 5.80
CA VAL A 44 -9.33 -12.67 6.00
C VAL A 44 -9.33 -13.15 7.45
N HIS A 45 -9.30 -12.23 8.41
CA HIS A 45 -9.40 -12.57 9.83
C HIS A 45 -10.71 -13.30 10.13
N ARG A 46 -11.83 -12.82 9.59
CA ARG A 46 -13.14 -13.43 9.86
C ARG A 46 -13.24 -14.82 9.25
N ASP A 47 -12.73 -14.99 8.04
CA ASP A 47 -12.91 -16.22 7.26
C ASP A 47 -11.90 -17.31 7.71
N ASP A 48 -10.67 -16.94 8.08
CA ASP A 48 -9.59 -17.89 8.38
C ASP A 48 -8.98 -17.77 9.80
N GLY A 49 -9.16 -16.64 10.48
CA GLY A 49 -8.55 -16.36 11.79
C GLY A 49 -7.09 -15.88 11.73
N VAL A 50 -6.59 -15.30 12.84
CA VAL A 50 -5.26 -14.64 12.92
C VAL A 50 -4.06 -15.57 12.89
N SER A 51 -4.24 -16.86 13.20
CA SER A 51 -3.16 -17.85 13.17
C SER A 51 -3.05 -18.53 11.80
N SER A 52 -3.93 -18.21 10.86
CA SER A 52 -3.98 -18.88 9.56
C SER A 52 -2.82 -18.46 8.65
N PRO A 53 -2.37 -19.37 7.76
CA PRO A 53 -1.45 -19.01 6.68
C PRO A 53 -2.00 -17.86 5.81
N ARG A 54 -3.31 -17.83 5.57
CA ARG A 54 -3.98 -16.76 4.81
C ARG A 54 -3.85 -15.39 5.46
N TRP A 55 -4.00 -15.32 6.77
CA TRP A 55 -3.78 -14.08 7.51
C TRP A 55 -2.32 -13.63 7.43
N GLN A 56 -1.37 -14.56 7.62
CA GLN A 56 0.05 -14.26 7.51
C GLN A 56 0.43 -13.75 6.10
N GLU A 57 -0.11 -14.36 5.05
CA GLU A 57 0.03 -13.91 3.65
C GLU A 57 -0.49 -12.47 3.48
N ALA A 58 -1.67 -12.15 4.03
CA ALA A 58 -2.26 -10.82 3.92
C ALA A 58 -1.45 -9.74 4.69
N VAL A 59 -0.91 -10.10 5.86
CA VAL A 59 0.00 -9.23 6.63
C VAL A 59 1.30 -9.02 5.85
N ALA A 60 1.90 -10.08 5.29
CA ALA A 60 3.12 -9.97 4.49
C ALA A 60 2.92 -9.11 3.23
N LEU A 61 1.76 -9.22 2.56
CA LEU A 61 1.42 -8.36 1.43
C LEU A 61 1.31 -6.88 1.85
N THR A 62 0.80 -6.61 3.06
CA THR A 62 0.73 -5.25 3.63
C THR A 62 2.14 -4.67 3.83
N GLU A 63 3.07 -5.46 4.38
CA GLU A 63 4.47 -5.06 4.54
C GLU A 63 5.16 -4.82 3.20
N GLN A 64 4.94 -5.70 2.22
CA GLN A 64 5.50 -5.53 0.88
C GLN A 64 4.97 -4.28 0.18
N LEU A 65 3.68 -3.97 0.32
CA LEU A 65 3.08 -2.75 -0.22
C LEU A 65 3.72 -1.49 0.40
N LEU A 66 3.81 -1.42 1.73
CA LEU A 66 4.45 -0.29 2.43
C LEU A 66 5.93 -0.16 2.06
N TRP A 67 6.66 -1.28 2.01
CA TRP A 67 8.05 -1.27 1.56
C TRP A 67 8.17 -0.78 0.12
N SER A 68 7.26 -1.16 -0.79
CA SER A 68 7.35 -0.81 -2.21
C SER A 68 7.31 0.70 -2.49
N VAL A 69 6.63 1.47 -1.65
CA VAL A 69 6.48 2.94 -1.81
C VAL A 69 7.52 3.75 -1.05
N ALA A 70 8.19 3.13 -0.07
CA ALA A 70 9.26 3.78 0.68
C ALA A 70 10.45 4.15 -0.23
N PRO A 71 11.24 5.18 0.11
CA PRO A 71 12.51 5.45 -0.57
C PRO A 71 13.42 4.22 -0.64
N LYS A 72 14.17 4.07 -1.74
CA LYS A 72 15.12 2.95 -1.95
C LYS A 72 16.54 3.48 -1.77
N SER A 73 17.28 2.89 -0.83
CA SER A 73 18.63 3.32 -0.46
C SER A 73 19.67 3.04 -1.54
N ASP A 74 19.51 1.95 -2.27
CA ASP A 74 20.54 1.39 -3.15
C ASP A 74 19.93 0.63 -4.35
N ASP A 75 20.80 0.24 -5.28
CA ASP A 75 20.41 -0.51 -6.49
C ASP A 75 19.87 -1.90 -6.19
N ALA A 76 20.35 -2.55 -5.13
CA ALA A 76 19.84 -3.87 -4.75
C ALA A 76 18.37 -3.79 -4.30
N ALA A 77 18.00 -2.75 -3.55
CA ALA A 77 16.64 -2.47 -3.16
C ALA A 77 15.76 -2.13 -4.37
N ARG A 78 16.28 -1.36 -5.34
CA ARG A 78 15.57 -1.06 -6.60
C ARG A 78 15.33 -2.32 -7.43
N LYS A 79 16.36 -3.16 -7.58
CA LYS A 79 16.24 -4.44 -8.27
C LYS A 79 15.21 -5.36 -7.60
N ARG A 80 15.24 -5.47 -6.28
CA ARG A 80 14.24 -6.25 -5.52
C ARG A 80 12.82 -5.73 -5.76
N LEU A 81 12.63 -4.41 -5.80
CA LEU A 81 11.34 -3.82 -6.13
C LEU A 81 10.92 -4.26 -7.54
N GLN A 82 11.77 -4.05 -8.53
CA GLN A 82 11.49 -4.42 -9.92
C GLN A 82 11.11 -5.89 -10.07
N ASP A 83 11.88 -6.79 -9.45
CA ASP A 83 11.68 -8.24 -9.52
C ASP A 83 10.37 -8.69 -8.80
N SER A 84 9.83 -7.87 -7.87
CA SER A 84 8.62 -8.20 -7.11
C SER A 84 7.35 -7.49 -7.57
N LEU A 85 7.42 -6.58 -8.54
CA LEU A 85 6.29 -5.74 -8.94
C LEU A 85 5.09 -6.54 -9.45
N GLU A 86 5.32 -7.55 -10.28
CA GLU A 86 4.24 -8.32 -10.89
C GLU A 86 3.40 -9.05 -9.82
N SER A 87 4.06 -9.78 -8.93
CA SER A 87 3.38 -10.52 -7.86
C SER A 87 2.73 -9.58 -6.83
N LEU A 88 3.39 -8.47 -6.49
CA LEU A 88 2.85 -7.45 -5.60
C LEU A 88 1.55 -6.84 -6.17
N VAL A 89 1.59 -6.39 -7.43
CA VAL A 89 0.43 -5.77 -8.09
C VAL A 89 -0.72 -6.78 -8.25
N ALA A 90 -0.42 -8.04 -8.57
CA ALA A 90 -1.43 -9.10 -8.61
C ALA A 90 -2.10 -9.30 -7.25
N GLY A 91 -1.30 -9.37 -6.16
CA GLY A 91 -1.82 -9.48 -4.80
C GLY A 91 -2.72 -8.30 -4.40
N ILE A 92 -2.27 -7.08 -4.69
CA ILE A 92 -3.04 -5.85 -4.45
C ILE A 92 -4.38 -5.86 -5.18
N LYS A 93 -4.39 -6.25 -6.45
CA LYS A 93 -5.63 -6.36 -7.24
C LYS A 93 -6.63 -7.32 -6.58
N VAL A 94 -6.16 -8.50 -6.17
CA VAL A 94 -7.00 -9.51 -5.51
C VAL A 94 -7.52 -9.00 -4.16
N ALA A 95 -6.67 -8.39 -3.34
CA ALA A 95 -7.03 -7.85 -2.03
C ALA A 95 -8.13 -6.78 -2.14
N LEU A 96 -7.94 -5.81 -3.04
CA LEU A 96 -8.89 -4.71 -3.25
C LEU A 96 -10.20 -5.17 -3.88
N HIS A 97 -10.14 -6.12 -4.82
CA HIS A 97 -11.34 -6.76 -5.37
C HIS A 97 -12.14 -7.47 -4.26
N ARG A 98 -11.47 -8.26 -3.41
CA ARG A 98 -12.11 -8.91 -2.25
C ARG A 98 -12.70 -7.92 -1.25
N ALA A 99 -12.09 -6.75 -1.10
CA ALA A 99 -12.63 -5.67 -0.25
C ALA A 99 -13.88 -5.00 -0.86
N GLY A 100 -14.23 -5.30 -2.11
CA GLY A 100 -15.37 -4.71 -2.81
C GLY A 100 -15.06 -3.37 -3.47
N MET A 101 -13.79 -3.04 -3.68
CA MET A 101 -13.41 -1.81 -4.38
C MET A 101 -13.76 -1.92 -5.87
N ALA A 102 -14.56 -0.98 -6.37
CA ALA A 102 -15.00 -0.96 -7.76
C ALA A 102 -13.81 -0.89 -8.74
N ASP A 103 -13.99 -1.48 -9.92
CA ASP A 103 -12.91 -1.65 -10.91
C ASP A 103 -12.28 -0.32 -11.35
N ALA A 104 -13.09 0.70 -11.61
CA ALA A 104 -12.60 2.03 -11.98
C ALA A 104 -11.75 2.66 -10.86
N GLN A 105 -12.19 2.56 -9.60
CA GLN A 105 -11.47 3.09 -8.45
C GLN A 105 -10.15 2.33 -8.22
N ARG A 106 -10.19 0.99 -8.34
CA ARG A 106 -9.01 0.12 -8.23
C ARG A 106 -7.99 0.43 -9.34
N HIS A 107 -8.45 0.69 -10.56
CA HIS A 107 -7.60 1.11 -11.66
C HIS A 107 -6.92 2.45 -11.38
N ALA A 108 -7.68 3.46 -10.94
CA ALA A 108 -7.13 4.77 -10.56
C ALA A 108 -6.07 4.65 -9.45
N PHE A 109 -6.34 3.85 -8.41
CA PHE A 109 -5.36 3.58 -7.35
C PHE A 109 -4.06 2.94 -7.87
N LEU A 110 -4.17 1.98 -8.78
CA LEU A 110 -2.99 1.32 -9.34
C LEU A 110 -2.14 2.26 -10.23
N LEU A 111 -2.78 3.21 -10.92
CA LEU A 111 -2.05 4.25 -11.65
C LEU A 111 -1.26 5.16 -10.70
N GLU A 112 -1.87 5.61 -9.61
CA GLU A 112 -1.16 6.41 -8.59
C GLU A 112 -0.01 5.65 -7.95
N LEU A 113 -0.20 4.35 -7.70
CA LEU A 113 0.85 3.48 -7.17
C LEU A 113 2.00 3.29 -8.17
N ALA A 114 1.69 3.14 -9.46
CA ALA A 114 2.69 3.01 -10.52
C ALA A 114 3.60 4.24 -10.61
N GLU A 115 3.04 5.45 -10.48
CA GLU A 115 3.84 6.69 -10.46
C GLU A 115 4.84 6.72 -9.29
N VAL A 116 4.42 6.24 -8.12
CA VAL A 116 5.35 6.10 -6.98
C VAL A 116 6.43 5.07 -7.29
N HIS A 117 6.08 3.90 -7.84
CA HIS A 117 7.07 2.86 -8.18
C HIS A 117 8.08 3.33 -9.22
N ILE A 118 7.64 4.04 -10.26
CA ILE A 118 8.52 4.65 -11.28
C ILE A 118 9.53 5.59 -10.61
N ALA A 119 9.09 6.42 -9.67
CA ALA A 119 9.97 7.31 -8.92
C ALA A 119 10.97 6.56 -8.02
N ARG A 120 10.57 5.41 -7.46
CA ARG A 120 11.46 4.59 -6.63
C ARG A 120 12.50 3.83 -7.45
N LEU A 121 12.20 3.50 -8.69
CA LEU A 121 13.13 2.86 -9.62
C LEU A 121 14.05 3.87 -10.31
N ASN A 122 13.63 5.12 -10.49
CA ASN A 122 14.36 6.14 -11.22
C ASN A 122 14.65 7.37 -10.32
N PRO A 123 15.79 7.41 -9.61
CA PRO A 123 16.11 8.52 -8.70
C PRO A 123 16.24 9.87 -9.41
N GLU A 124 16.64 9.89 -10.69
CA GLU A 124 16.71 11.08 -11.54
C GLU A 124 15.34 11.62 -11.98
N ARG A 125 14.28 10.84 -11.78
CA ARG A 125 12.90 11.22 -12.11
C ARG A 125 12.06 11.21 -10.82
N PRO A 126 12.11 12.27 -10.01
CA PRO A 126 11.24 12.36 -8.85
C PRO A 126 9.79 12.35 -9.35
N GLY A 127 9.06 11.28 -9.05
CA GLY A 127 7.62 11.22 -9.37
C GLY A 127 6.87 12.31 -8.62
N ARG A 128 5.61 12.54 -9.02
CA ARG A 128 4.74 13.61 -8.48
C ARG A 128 4.71 13.67 -6.94
N TYR A 129 4.90 12.53 -6.26
CA TYR A 129 4.90 12.40 -4.80
C TYR A 129 6.25 12.67 -4.11
N ALA A 130 7.34 12.77 -4.85
CA ALA A 130 8.63 13.24 -4.35
C ALA A 130 8.77 14.77 -4.49
N GLN A 131 7.91 15.40 -5.30
CA GLN A 131 7.81 16.84 -5.39
C GLN A 131 6.80 17.34 -4.34
N PRO A 132 7.06 18.47 -3.65
CA PRO A 132 6.05 19.13 -2.83
C PRO A 132 4.78 19.34 -3.67
N PRO A 133 3.57 19.29 -3.08
CA PRO A 133 2.35 19.61 -3.82
C PRO A 133 2.59 20.95 -4.51
N GLU A 134 2.52 20.93 -5.84
CA GLU A 134 2.76 22.11 -6.68
C GLU A 134 1.96 23.23 -6.05
N SER A 135 2.68 24.20 -5.47
CA SER A 135 2.04 25.31 -4.78
C SER A 135 1.09 25.90 -5.78
N LEU A 136 -0.20 25.94 -5.42
CA LEU A 136 -1.21 26.74 -6.10
C LEU A 136 -0.59 28.12 -6.25
N SER A 137 0.07 28.34 -7.37
CA SER A 137 0.50 29.64 -7.82
C SER A 137 -0.80 30.26 -8.24
N ALA A 138 -1.50 30.81 -7.25
CA ALA A 138 -2.46 31.86 -7.46
C ALA A 138 -1.74 32.85 -8.39
N SER A 139 -2.16 32.85 -9.66
CA SER A 139 -1.76 33.88 -10.58
C SER A 139 -2.27 35.19 -10.00
N ASP A 140 -1.35 36.12 -9.74
CA ASP A 140 -1.63 37.55 -9.55
C ASP A 140 -2.41 38.12 -10.74
#